data_AF-A0AAD0B0R9-F1
#
_entry.id   AF-A0AAD0B0R9-F1
#
_cell.length_a   1.000
_cell.length_b   1.000
_cell.length_c   1.000
_cell.angle_alpha   90.00
_cell.angle_beta   90.00
_cell.angle_gamma   90.00
#
_symmetry.space_group_name_H-M   'P 1'
#
loop_
_entity.id
_entity.type
_entity.pdbx_description
1 polymer ?
#
loop_
_entity_poly.entity_id
_entity_poly.type
_entity_poly.pdbx_seq_one_letter_code
_entity_poly.pdbx_strand_id
1 'polypeptide(L)'
;MQTIDKSRLQAWQALSQFFLDTELTESSLAWVARVMAQSPYRLDQLHSILWHELYPALHWNLRSMAGEWAGWTDEFLVEHVKVRPFAPAVARCGAVGDEIAQCWERTVAKLSVQGLGRAE
;
A
#
# COMPACT_ATOMS: atom_id res chain seq x y z
N MET A 1 -1.59 16.07 -18.40
CA MET A 1 -2.11 15.07 -17.46
C MET A 1 -1.12 13.92 -17.42
N GLN A 2 -0.61 13.54 -16.26
CA GLN A 2 0.19 12.31 -16.19
C GLN A 2 -0.78 11.14 -16.38
N THR A 3 -0.59 10.36 -17.45
CA THR A 3 -1.35 9.14 -17.65
C THR A 3 -0.88 8.14 -16.60
N ILE A 4 -1.69 7.90 -15.58
CA ILE A 4 -1.43 6.88 -14.57
C ILE A 4 -1.61 5.52 -15.25
N ASP A 5 -0.55 4.72 -15.27
CA ASP A 5 -0.62 3.37 -15.79
C ASP A 5 -1.47 2.46 -14.88
N LYS A 6 -2.12 1.44 -15.48
CA LYS A 6 -3.00 0.50 -14.77
C LYS A 6 -2.27 -0.22 -13.63
N SER A 7 -1.00 -0.61 -13.80
CA SER A 7 -0.23 -1.27 -12.75
C SER A 7 0.05 -0.33 -11.58
N ARG A 8 0.22 0.98 -11.85
CA ARG A 8 0.41 1.98 -10.79
C ARG A 8 -0.86 2.13 -9.95
N LEU A 9 -2.01 2.25 -10.60
CA LEU A 9 -3.30 2.36 -9.93
C LEU A 9 -3.63 1.11 -9.11
N GLN A 10 -3.34 -0.08 -9.63
CA GLN A 10 -3.50 -1.34 -8.88
C GLN A 10 -2.62 -1.39 -7.62
N ALA A 11 -1.36 -0.93 -7.72
CA ALA A 11 -0.48 -0.83 -6.56
C ALA A 11 -1.00 0.19 -5.54
N TRP A 12 -1.56 1.32 -5.99
CA TRP A 12 -2.19 2.30 -5.12
C TRP A 12 -3.39 1.70 -4.39
N GLN A 13 -4.31 1.05 -5.10
CA GLN A 13 -5.50 0.40 -4.52
C GLN A 13 -5.15 -0.65 -3.46
N ALA A 14 -4.11 -1.46 -3.73
CA ALA A 14 -3.68 -2.48 -2.79
C ALA A 14 -3.02 -1.87 -1.54
N LEU A 15 -2.09 -0.95 -1.72
CA LEU A 15 -1.35 -0.35 -0.59
C LEU A 15 -2.19 0.69 0.18
N SER A 16 -3.22 1.28 -0.43
CA SER A 16 -4.12 2.23 0.24
C SER A 16 -4.96 1.57 1.33
N GLN A 17 -5.09 0.24 1.30
CA GLN A 17 -5.76 -0.52 2.38
C GLN A 17 -5.13 -0.24 3.74
N PHE A 18 -3.81 0.00 3.80
CA PHE A 18 -3.12 0.29 5.06
C PHE A 18 -3.58 1.59 5.72
N PHE A 19 -4.29 2.46 5.00
CA PHE A 19 -4.72 3.77 5.48
C PHE A 19 -6.20 3.83 5.85
N LEU A 20 -6.91 2.70 5.82
CA LEU A 20 -8.34 2.66 6.17
C LEU A 20 -8.52 2.62 7.68
N ASP A 21 -9.56 3.30 8.16
CA ASP A 21 -9.99 3.28 9.57
C ASP A 21 -10.81 2.01 9.86
N THR A 22 -10.19 0.86 9.61
CA THR A 22 -10.73 -0.47 9.87
C THR A 22 -9.60 -1.43 10.19
N GLU A 23 -9.90 -2.46 10.96
CA GLU A 23 -8.95 -3.52 11.21
C GLU A 23 -8.56 -4.24 9.90
N LEU A 24 -7.26 -4.32 9.63
CA LEU A 24 -6.75 -5.06 8.50
C LEU A 24 -6.77 -6.57 8.78
N THR A 25 -7.75 -7.25 8.18
CA THR A 25 -7.90 -8.70 8.30
C THR A 25 -6.78 -9.46 7.60
N GLU A 26 -6.57 -10.72 8.00
CA GLU A 26 -5.62 -11.63 7.34
C GLU A 26 -5.93 -11.84 5.85
N SER A 27 -7.22 -11.82 5.48
CA SER A 27 -7.68 -11.92 4.08
C SER A 27 -7.32 -10.65 3.29
N SER A 28 -7.48 -9.47 3.89
CA SER A 28 -7.08 -8.19 3.29
C SER A 28 -5.56 -8.19 3.03
N LEU A 29 -4.76 -8.55 4.03
CA LEU A 29 -3.30 -8.65 3.89
C LEU A 29 -2.88 -9.67 2.81
N ALA A 30 -3.54 -10.82 2.74
CA ALA A 30 -3.25 -11.82 1.70
C ALA A 30 -3.60 -11.33 0.30
N TRP A 31 -4.70 -10.57 0.17
CA TRP A 31 -5.06 -9.93 -1.10
C TRP A 31 -4.04 -8.87 -1.51
N VAL A 32 -3.62 -7.99 -0.60
CA VAL A 32 -2.58 -6.98 -0.87
C VAL A 32 -1.29 -7.66 -1.31
N ALA A 33 -0.83 -8.70 -0.58
CA ALA A 33 0.36 -9.46 -0.94
C ALA A 33 0.22 -10.07 -2.35
N ARG A 34 -0.94 -10.64 -2.70
CA ARG A 34 -1.18 -11.19 -4.04
C ARG A 34 -1.07 -10.11 -5.12
N VAL A 35 -1.64 -8.93 -4.91
CA VAL A 35 -1.55 -7.82 -5.88
C VAL A 35 -0.10 -7.35 -6.02
N MET A 36 0.64 -7.24 -4.91
CA MET A 36 2.08 -6.91 -4.94
C MET A 36 2.87 -7.93 -5.76
N ALA A 37 2.64 -9.24 -5.56
CA ALA A 37 3.32 -10.31 -6.28
C ALA A 37 3.00 -10.35 -7.78
N GLN A 38 1.81 -9.92 -8.17
CA GLN A 38 1.37 -9.86 -9.58
C GLN A 38 1.77 -8.56 -10.28
N SER A 39 2.17 -7.54 -9.51
CA SER A 39 2.60 -6.26 -10.05
C SER A 39 3.97 -6.35 -10.73
N PRO A 40 4.29 -5.48 -11.70
CA PRO A 40 5.61 -5.42 -12.30
C PRO A 40 6.66 -4.76 -11.38
N TYR A 41 6.28 -4.38 -10.16
CA TYR A 41 7.14 -3.65 -9.23
C TYR A 41 7.89 -4.59 -8.29
N ARG A 42 9.15 -4.28 -8.06
CA ARG A 42 9.93 -4.93 -7.00
C ARG A 42 9.48 -4.44 -5.63
N LEU A 43 9.86 -5.19 -4.60
CA LEU A 43 9.50 -4.85 -3.22
C LEU A 43 10.02 -3.45 -2.80
N ASP A 44 11.23 -3.08 -3.20
CA ASP A 44 11.80 -1.75 -2.94
C ASP A 44 10.99 -0.62 -3.63
N GLN A 45 10.45 -0.89 -4.81
CA GLN A 45 9.62 0.06 -5.55
C GLN A 45 8.23 0.21 -4.93
N LEU A 46 7.61 -0.88 -4.49
CA LEU A 46 6.35 -0.87 -3.75
C LEU A 46 6.48 -0.14 -2.41
N HIS A 47 7.60 -0.34 -1.72
CA HIS A 47 7.92 0.40 -0.50
C HIS A 47 8.08 1.90 -0.78
N SER A 48 8.72 2.25 -1.91
CA SER A 48 8.81 3.64 -2.38
C SER A 48 7.44 4.26 -2.65
N ILE A 49 6.55 3.52 -3.32
CA ILE A 49 5.16 3.95 -3.60
C ILE A 49 4.42 4.22 -2.30
N LEU A 50 4.48 3.28 -1.35
CA LEU A 50 3.83 3.39 -0.05
C LEU A 50 4.22 4.70 0.66
N TRP A 51 5.51 4.97 0.78
CA TRP A 51 5.99 6.07 1.63
C TRP A 51 6.10 7.43 0.93
N HIS A 52 6.31 7.45 -0.39
CA HIS A 52 6.50 8.71 -1.13
C HIS A 52 5.25 9.17 -1.88
N GLU A 53 4.33 8.27 -2.20
CA GLU A 53 3.11 8.57 -2.96
C GLU A 53 1.88 8.52 -2.05
N LEU A 54 1.63 7.39 -1.38
CA LEU A 54 0.40 7.17 -0.61
C LEU A 54 0.43 7.79 0.77
N TYR A 55 1.51 7.60 1.53
CA TYR A 55 1.60 8.12 2.89
C TYR A 55 1.31 9.63 2.96
N PRO A 56 1.95 10.50 2.16
CA PRO A 56 1.65 11.94 2.19
C PRO A 56 0.20 12.29 1.81
N ALA A 57 -0.47 11.44 1.03
CA ALA A 57 -1.82 11.68 0.56
C ALA A 57 -2.90 11.14 1.51
N LEU A 58 -2.62 10.06 2.26
CA LEU A 58 -3.64 9.29 2.99
C LEU A 58 -3.42 9.19 4.50
N HIS A 59 -2.23 9.51 5.03
CA HIS A 59 -1.93 9.32 6.47
C HIS A 59 -2.85 10.10 7.42
N TRP A 60 -3.52 11.15 6.93
CA TRP A 60 -4.45 11.96 7.72
C TRP A 60 -5.72 11.18 8.08
N ASN A 61 -6.08 10.16 7.30
CA ASN A 61 -7.27 9.36 7.52
C ASN A 61 -7.24 8.64 8.87
N LEU A 62 -6.09 8.05 9.20
CA LEU A 62 -5.81 7.38 10.48
C LEU A 62 -5.66 8.34 11.67
N ARG A 63 -5.77 9.65 11.45
CA ARG A 63 -5.81 10.66 12.53
C ARG A 63 -7.22 11.21 12.74
N SER A 64 -8.18 10.82 11.90
CA SER A 64 -9.59 11.18 12.04
C SER A 64 -10.22 10.34 13.16
N MET A 65 -11.24 10.89 13.83
CA MET A 65 -12.04 10.13 14.80
C MET A 65 -12.94 9.08 14.13
N ALA A 66 -13.26 9.30 12.86
CA ALA A 66 -13.92 8.35 11.97
C ALA A 66 -13.38 8.63 10.57
N GLY A 67 -12.39 7.85 10.15
CA GLY A 67 -11.78 7.95 8.83
C GLY A 67 -12.58 7.18 7.76
N GLU A 68 -12.12 7.28 6.53
CA GLU A 68 -12.54 6.39 5.44
C GLU A 68 -12.21 4.94 5.79
N TRP A 69 -13.19 4.07 5.59
CA TRP A 69 -13.21 2.66 6.01
C TRP A 69 -13.65 1.70 4.89
N ALA A 70 -14.27 2.22 3.82
CA ALA A 70 -14.84 1.46 2.72
C ALA A 70 -13.88 1.30 1.54
N GLY A 71 -12.73 1.98 1.57
CA GLY A 71 -11.77 2.00 0.47
C GLY A 71 -11.72 3.36 -0.23
N TRP A 72 -10.83 3.48 -1.21
CA TRP A 72 -10.66 4.69 -2.01
C TRP A 72 -11.06 4.40 -3.45
N THR A 73 -11.80 5.31 -4.08
CA THR A 73 -12.11 5.15 -5.51
C THR A 73 -10.88 5.42 -6.37
N ASP A 74 -10.87 4.88 -7.59
CA ASP A 74 -9.80 5.13 -8.55
C ASP A 74 -9.67 6.63 -8.84
N GLU A 75 -10.79 7.34 -8.97
CA GLU A 75 -10.82 8.79 -9.19
C GLU A 75 -10.17 9.55 -8.04
N PHE A 76 -10.49 9.17 -6.79
CA PHE A 76 -9.90 9.81 -5.61
C PHE A 76 -8.38 9.65 -5.59
N LEU A 77 -7.88 8.43 -5.83
CA LEU A 77 -6.45 8.15 -5.85
C LEU A 77 -5.75 8.90 -6.99
N VAL A 78 -6.33 8.93 -8.19
CA VAL A 78 -5.77 9.66 -9.33
C VAL A 78 -5.72 11.17 -9.08
N GLU A 79 -6.69 11.73 -8.35
CA GLU A 79 -6.73 13.15 -8.01
C GLU A 79 -5.73 13.53 -6.91
N HIS A 80 -5.59 12.69 -5.88
CA HIS A 80 -4.86 13.05 -4.65
C HIS A 80 -3.44 12.48 -4.56
N VAL A 81 -3.16 11.35 -5.23
CA VAL A 81 -1.87 10.68 -5.18
C VAL A 81 -0.99 11.14 -6.33
N LYS A 82 0.27 11.48 -6.02
CA LYS A 82 1.23 11.99 -7.00
C LYS A 82 2.30 10.94 -7.25
N VAL A 83 2.50 10.57 -8.52
CA VAL A 83 3.61 9.70 -8.94
C VAL A 83 4.94 10.35 -8.57
N ARG A 84 5.83 9.54 -8.00
CA ARG A 84 7.20 9.93 -7.63
C ARG A 84 8.21 8.99 -8.32
N PRO A 85 9.40 9.50 -8.67
CA PRO A 85 10.51 8.63 -9.03
C PRO A 85 10.81 7.65 -7.88
N PHE A 86 11.18 6.43 -8.22
CA PHE A 86 11.58 5.44 -7.22
C PHE A 86 12.86 5.90 -6.52
N ALA A 87 12.79 5.98 -5.21
CA ALA A 87 13.91 6.29 -4.32
C ALA A 87 13.80 5.41 -3.07
N PRO A 88 14.94 5.10 -2.40
CA PRO A 88 14.92 4.40 -1.12
C PRO A 88 13.96 5.09 -0.15
N ALA A 89 12.97 4.34 0.34
CA ALA A 89 12.00 4.83 1.29
C ALA A 89 12.39 4.41 2.71
N VAL A 90 12.20 5.34 3.64
CA VAL A 90 12.35 5.12 5.08
C VAL A 90 10.99 5.31 5.72
N ALA A 91 10.59 4.34 6.54
CA ALA A 91 9.36 4.43 7.32
C ALA A 91 9.35 5.70 8.18
N ARG A 92 8.18 6.33 8.28
CA ARG A 92 8.00 7.47 9.19
C ARG A 92 7.79 6.92 10.60
N CYS A 93 8.35 7.61 11.59
CA CYS A 93 8.16 7.27 12.99
C CYS A 93 6.90 7.92 13.57
N GLY A 94 6.38 7.32 14.65
CA GLY A 94 5.19 7.75 15.36
C GLY A 94 3.97 6.92 14.99
N ALA A 95 2.91 6.98 15.81
CA ALA A 95 1.79 6.03 15.79
C ALA A 95 1.32 5.58 14.39
N VAL A 96 0.95 6.53 13.52
CA VAL A 96 0.50 6.22 12.14
C VAL A 96 1.61 5.60 11.30
N GLY A 97 2.84 6.12 11.40
CA GLY A 97 3.96 5.55 10.65
C GLY A 97 4.33 4.14 11.12
N ASP A 98 4.33 3.91 12.42
CA ASP A 98 4.63 2.61 13.01
C ASP A 98 3.55 1.57 12.65
N GLU A 99 2.28 1.97 12.61
CA GLU A 99 1.16 1.13 12.16
C GLU A 99 1.28 0.75 10.68
N ILE A 100 1.56 1.71 9.80
CA ILE A 100 1.77 1.45 8.37
C ILE A 100 2.98 0.53 8.15
N ALA A 101 4.06 0.73 8.90
CA ALA A 101 5.23 -0.14 8.85
C ALA A 101 4.88 -1.57 9.30
N GLN A 102 4.07 -1.74 10.35
CA GLN A 102 3.61 -3.06 10.78
C GLN A 102 2.72 -3.74 9.74
N CYS A 103 1.79 -3.02 9.11
CA CYS A 103 0.96 -3.54 8.02
C CYS A 103 1.81 -4.00 6.82
N TRP A 104 2.84 -3.23 6.48
CA TRP A 104 3.81 -3.58 5.45
C TRP A 104 4.54 -4.89 5.79
N GLU A 105 5.14 -5.01 6.97
CA GLU A 105 5.88 -6.21 7.39
C GLU A 105 4.97 -7.47 7.41
N ARG A 106 3.74 -7.35 7.92
CA ARG A 106 2.75 -8.44 7.90
C ARG A 106 2.41 -8.88 6.47
N THR A 107 2.34 -7.94 5.53
CA THR A 107 2.09 -8.23 4.11
C THR A 107 3.29 -8.90 3.45
N VAL A 108 4.51 -8.39 3.72
CA VAL A 108 5.75 -8.97 3.20
C VAL A 108 5.96 -10.40 3.70
N ALA A 109 5.67 -10.67 4.97
CA ALA A 109 5.73 -12.02 5.52
C ALA A 109 4.86 -13.01 4.73
N LYS A 110 3.71 -12.58 4.19
CA LYS A 110 2.83 -13.42 3.37
C LYS A 110 3.38 -13.72 1.98
N LEU A 111 4.14 -12.79 1.39
CA LEU A 111 4.82 -13.03 0.10
C LEU A 111 5.83 -14.17 0.22
N SER A 112 6.61 -14.18 1.29
CA SER A 112 7.62 -15.20 1.55
C SER A 112 7.02 -16.60 1.75
N VAL A 113 5.81 -16.68 2.29
CA VAL A 113 5.08 -17.96 2.47
C VAL A 113 4.54 -18.49 1.13
N GLN A 114 4.09 -17.62 0.22
CA GLN A 114 3.54 -18.06 -1.08
C GLN A 114 4.60 -18.48 -2.10
N GLY A 115 5.87 -18.13 -1.90
CA GLY A 115 7.00 -18.59 -2.71
C GLY A 115 7.46 -20.03 -2.41
N LEU A 116 7.09 -20.61 -1.26
CA LEU A 116 7.51 -21.95 -0.84
C LEU A 116 6.60 -23.08 -1.35
N GLY A 117 5.55 -22.76 -2.11
CA GLY A 117 4.55 -23.70 -2.63
C GLY A 117 4.60 -23.98 -4.13
N ARG A 118 5.64 -23.52 -4.84
CA ARG A 118 5.84 -23.82 -6.27
C ARG A 118 7.06 -24.71 -6.46
N ALA A 119 6.88 -25.99 -6.14
CA ALA A 119 7.69 -27.07 -6.68
C ALA A 119 6.74 -27.96 -7.48
N GLU A 120 6.76 -27.82 -8.80
CA GLU A 120 6.44 -28.90 -9.74
C GLU A 120 7.76 -29.36 -10.37
#